data_AF-A0A7C1LV86-F1
#
_entry.id   AF-A0A7C1LV86-F1
#
_cell.length_a   1.000
_cell.length_b   1.000
_cell.length_c   1.000
_cell.angle_alpha   90.00
_cell.angle_beta   90.00
_cell.angle_gamma   90.00
#
_symmetry.space_group_name_H-M   'P 1'
#
loop_
_entity.id
_entity.type
_entity.pdbx_description
1 polymer ?
#
loop_
_entity_poly.entity_id
_entity_poly.type
_entity_poly.pdbx_seq_one_letter_code
_entity_poly.pdbx_strand_id
1 'polypeptide(L)'
;MPGHTENISAATSLVMNVAGVRIIGMGWGRSRPILTYTATSGTVEMDTANCTLENIVFVASVTIVTVGINVDAADCSIVNCEFDFDATADDFITAIDIDAVDRAAVINCRFIAENGTAGMAEAIRLDTADECQIIGNQFTGDMTDGCIVLEGAASDSVEIRDNRMWNGHANARGIVNSVGSTGIIRDNTLSYEDGQAMAQQLLATTSGSTLNWQITAHRSSVFDGGTGDSHGNDTGANDPYTIFTVTGDVIIKAIWGICNTTLVSATAQISVGVTGNLAALLALEEVDEILDGNVYVSATQAVGVANVAGSGAMFAINDGLDIIESTVTANCTAGQIDYYCIWAPAEDGASIISAAATT
;
A
#
# COMPACT_ATOMS: atom_id res chain seq x y z
N MET A 1 6.11 -23.06 -36.15
CA MET A 1 5.39 -24.34 -35.91
C MET A 1 5.60 -24.77 -34.46
N PRO A 2 4.80 -25.69 -33.89
CA PRO A 2 5.00 -26.12 -32.51
C PRO A 2 6.41 -26.68 -32.28
N GLY A 3 7.10 -26.19 -31.23
CA GLY A 3 8.47 -26.57 -30.87
C GLY A 3 9.54 -26.12 -31.86
N HIS A 4 9.21 -25.26 -32.82
CA HIS A 4 10.17 -24.72 -33.76
C HIS A 4 11.02 -23.62 -33.11
N THR A 5 12.30 -23.56 -33.48
CA THR A 5 13.21 -22.48 -33.12
C THR A 5 13.79 -21.88 -34.40
N GLU A 6 13.80 -20.55 -34.48
CA GLU A 6 14.40 -19.78 -35.58
C GLU A 6 15.27 -18.66 -35.01
N ASN A 7 16.33 -18.29 -35.72
CA ASN A 7 17.28 -17.29 -35.26
C ASN A 7 16.96 -15.91 -35.82
N ILE A 8 17.01 -14.90 -34.96
CA ILE A 8 17.02 -13.48 -35.32
C ILE A 8 18.46 -13.00 -35.23
N SER A 9 19.12 -12.86 -36.39
CA SER A 9 20.55 -12.52 -36.48
C SER A 9 20.82 -11.09 -36.99
N ALA A 10 19.76 -10.39 -37.39
CA ALA A 10 19.76 -9.00 -37.85
C ALA A 10 18.31 -8.47 -37.89
N ALA A 11 18.12 -7.15 -37.97
CA ALA A 11 16.82 -6.51 -38.15
C ALA A 11 16.02 -7.06 -39.36
N THR A 12 16.71 -7.52 -40.41
CA THR A 12 16.08 -8.07 -41.60
C THR A 12 15.68 -9.54 -41.48
N SER A 13 15.91 -10.20 -40.33
CA SER A 13 15.57 -11.61 -40.14
C SER A 13 14.07 -11.83 -40.17
N LEU A 14 13.31 -10.92 -39.55
CA LEU A 14 11.86 -10.92 -39.58
C LEU A 14 11.36 -9.46 -39.59
N VAL A 15 10.77 -9.07 -40.72
CA VAL A 15 10.18 -7.75 -40.91
C VAL A 15 8.73 -7.92 -41.34
N MET A 16 7.81 -7.29 -40.61
CA MET A 16 6.39 -7.23 -40.96
C MET A 16 6.12 -6.03 -41.88
N ASN A 17 6.62 -6.11 -43.10
CA ASN A 17 6.54 -5.03 -44.11
C ASN A 17 5.27 -5.04 -44.99
N VAL A 18 4.22 -5.74 -44.54
CA VAL A 18 2.95 -5.83 -45.26
C VAL A 18 1.81 -5.58 -44.28
N ALA A 19 1.01 -4.57 -44.58
CA ALA A 19 -0.10 -4.16 -43.73
C ALA A 19 -1.11 -5.29 -43.52
N GLY A 20 -1.64 -5.40 -42.30
CA GLY A 20 -2.67 -6.39 -41.98
C GLY A 20 -2.15 -7.82 -41.78
N VAL A 21 -0.83 -8.04 -41.77
CA VAL A 21 -0.26 -9.37 -41.56
C VAL A 21 -0.29 -9.73 -40.08
N ARG A 22 -0.77 -10.94 -39.80
CA ARG A 22 -0.72 -11.54 -38.46
C ARG A 22 0.10 -12.82 -38.49
N ILE A 23 1.12 -12.88 -37.65
CA ILE A 23 1.97 -14.06 -37.46
C ILE A 23 1.58 -14.68 -36.12
N ILE A 24 1.10 -15.92 -36.17
CA ILE A 24 0.59 -16.64 -35.01
C ILE A 24 1.45 -17.87 -34.77
N GLY A 25 2.05 -17.93 -33.57
CA GLY A 25 2.71 -19.10 -33.09
C GLY A 25 1.74 -20.24 -32.83
N MET A 26 2.08 -21.44 -33.30
CA MET A 26 1.29 -22.64 -33.06
C MET A 26 1.90 -23.42 -31.89
N GLY A 27 1.07 -23.90 -30.96
CA GLY A 27 1.49 -24.66 -29.78
C GLY A 27 1.15 -23.96 -28.46
N TRP A 28 1.47 -24.61 -27.35
CA TRP A 28 1.20 -24.14 -25.99
C TRP A 28 2.41 -24.35 -25.07
N GLY A 29 2.53 -23.54 -24.03
CA GLY A 29 3.67 -23.59 -23.10
C GLY A 29 5.00 -23.51 -23.86
N ARG A 30 5.95 -24.39 -23.53
CA ARG A 30 7.27 -24.45 -24.20
C ARG A 30 7.23 -25.05 -25.61
N SER A 31 6.09 -25.56 -26.07
CA SER A 31 5.91 -25.99 -27.48
C SER A 31 5.46 -24.85 -28.39
N ARG A 32 5.37 -23.62 -27.90
CA ARG A 32 5.24 -22.43 -28.76
C ARG A 32 6.51 -22.24 -29.59
N PRO A 33 6.46 -21.59 -30.77
CA PRO A 33 7.66 -21.29 -31.53
C PRO A 33 8.54 -20.31 -30.76
N ILE A 34 9.85 -20.50 -30.88
CA ILE A 34 10.89 -19.70 -30.25
C ILE A 34 11.63 -18.91 -31.34
N LEU A 35 11.75 -17.61 -31.17
CA LEU A 35 12.65 -16.75 -31.94
C LEU A 35 13.84 -16.38 -31.04
N THR A 36 15.02 -16.88 -31.40
CA THR A 36 16.25 -16.75 -30.61
C THR A 36 17.14 -15.68 -31.22
N TYR A 37 17.50 -14.67 -30.43
CA TYR A 37 18.32 -13.55 -30.89
C TYR A 37 19.79 -13.91 -30.77
N THR A 38 20.46 -14.03 -31.92
CA THR A 38 21.86 -14.45 -32.01
C THR A 38 22.82 -13.31 -32.36
N ALA A 39 22.33 -12.07 -32.34
CA ALA A 39 23.12 -10.85 -32.55
C ALA A 39 22.54 -9.70 -31.72
N THR A 40 23.41 -8.81 -31.22
CA THR A 40 23.00 -7.69 -30.37
C THR A 40 22.07 -6.71 -31.08
N SER A 41 22.22 -6.58 -32.41
CA SER A 41 21.36 -5.80 -33.30
C SER A 41 20.24 -6.62 -33.95
N GLY A 42 19.99 -7.84 -33.49
CA GLY A 42 18.83 -8.61 -33.90
C GLY A 42 17.57 -7.95 -33.36
N THR A 43 16.58 -7.73 -34.21
CA THR A 43 15.29 -7.13 -33.85
C THR A 43 14.23 -7.69 -34.81
N VAL A 44 12.99 -7.75 -34.33
CA VAL A 44 11.82 -8.00 -35.17
C VAL A 44 11.16 -6.66 -35.45
N GLU A 45 11.04 -6.32 -36.72
CA GLU A 45 10.57 -5.01 -37.16
C GLU A 45 9.08 -5.07 -37.53
N MET A 46 8.27 -4.17 -36.96
CA MET A 46 6.86 -3.98 -37.32
C MET A 46 6.66 -2.70 -38.16
N ASP A 47 7.33 -2.64 -39.30
CA ASP A 47 7.40 -1.46 -40.21
C ASP A 47 6.10 -1.10 -40.94
N THR A 48 5.01 -1.82 -40.74
CA THR A 48 3.76 -1.55 -41.46
C THR A 48 2.54 -1.76 -40.59
N ALA A 49 1.56 -0.88 -40.77
CA ALA A 49 0.40 -0.76 -39.90
C ALA A 49 -0.47 -2.02 -39.86
N ASN A 50 -1.24 -2.14 -38.76
CA ASN A 50 -2.22 -3.23 -38.57
C ASN A 50 -1.57 -4.62 -38.57
N CYS A 51 -0.34 -4.73 -38.06
CA CYS A 51 0.37 -5.99 -37.94
C CYS A 51 0.15 -6.62 -36.56
N THR A 52 0.18 -7.95 -36.47
CA THR A 52 0.05 -8.63 -35.18
C THR A 52 1.03 -9.79 -35.02
N LEU A 53 1.76 -9.80 -33.91
CA LEU A 53 2.55 -10.94 -33.44
C LEU A 53 1.82 -11.61 -32.28
N GLU A 54 1.65 -12.93 -32.34
CA GLU A 54 0.91 -13.65 -31.30
C GLU A 54 1.48 -15.02 -30.94
N ASN A 55 1.45 -15.35 -29.65
CA ASN A 55 1.78 -16.69 -29.13
C ASN A 55 3.19 -17.18 -29.49
N ILE A 56 4.16 -16.26 -29.58
CA ILE A 56 5.58 -16.55 -29.86
C ILE A 56 6.42 -16.30 -28.60
N VAL A 57 7.49 -17.09 -28.40
CA VAL A 57 8.49 -16.85 -27.34
C VAL A 57 9.71 -16.21 -27.99
N PHE A 58 10.19 -15.11 -27.43
CA PHE A 58 11.38 -14.38 -27.85
C PHE A 58 12.46 -14.60 -26.78
N VAL A 59 13.65 -15.04 -27.20
CA VAL A 59 14.75 -15.39 -26.28
C VAL A 59 16.02 -14.64 -26.66
N ALA A 60 16.51 -13.80 -25.77
CA ALA A 60 17.85 -13.23 -25.90
C ALA A 60 18.91 -14.33 -25.62
N SER A 61 19.83 -14.57 -26.55
CA SER A 61 20.93 -15.55 -26.39
C SER A 61 22.29 -14.98 -26.77
N VAL A 62 22.40 -13.65 -26.71
CA VAL A 62 23.64 -12.90 -26.82
C VAL A 62 23.55 -11.71 -25.88
N THR A 63 24.67 -11.36 -25.26
CA THR A 63 24.73 -10.27 -24.30
C THR A 63 24.25 -8.96 -24.92
N ILE A 64 23.21 -8.36 -24.34
CA ILE A 64 22.67 -7.04 -24.70
C ILE A 64 22.04 -7.06 -26.11
N VAL A 65 20.93 -7.77 -26.27
CA VAL A 65 20.04 -7.53 -27.41
C VAL A 65 19.43 -6.15 -27.23
N THR A 66 19.74 -5.21 -28.12
CA THR A 66 19.40 -3.79 -27.88
C THR A 66 17.89 -3.56 -27.85
N VAL A 67 17.18 -4.06 -28.87
CA VAL A 67 15.71 -4.01 -28.96
C VAL A 67 15.21 -5.37 -29.45
N GLY A 68 14.28 -5.98 -28.71
CA GLY A 68 13.66 -7.25 -29.12
C GLY A 68 12.70 -7.06 -30.30
N ILE A 69 11.67 -6.25 -30.11
CA ILE A 69 10.71 -5.89 -31.14
C ILE A 69 10.64 -4.38 -31.23
N ASN A 70 10.79 -3.86 -32.44
CA ASN A 70 10.66 -2.45 -32.74
C ASN A 70 9.33 -2.20 -33.48
N VAL A 71 8.51 -1.31 -32.94
CA VAL A 71 7.17 -1.00 -33.45
C VAL A 71 7.15 0.38 -34.10
N ASP A 72 7.42 0.41 -35.40
CA ASP A 72 7.55 1.64 -36.21
C ASP A 72 6.30 1.94 -37.07
N ALA A 73 5.19 1.23 -36.84
CA ALA A 73 3.91 1.53 -37.47
C ALA A 73 2.71 1.44 -36.54
N ALA A 74 1.71 2.29 -36.83
CA ALA A 74 0.47 2.40 -36.07
C ALA A 74 -0.39 1.12 -36.12
N ASP A 75 -1.29 0.98 -35.16
CA ASP A 75 -2.28 -0.11 -35.09
C ASP A 75 -1.64 -1.52 -35.00
N CYS A 76 -0.39 -1.61 -34.55
CA CYS A 76 0.32 -2.86 -34.36
C CYS A 76 0.02 -3.49 -33.00
N SER A 77 -0.01 -4.82 -32.93
CA SER A 77 -0.35 -5.54 -31.69
C SER A 77 0.60 -6.70 -31.41
N ILE A 78 1.01 -6.83 -30.15
CA ILE A 78 1.83 -7.94 -29.64
C ILE A 78 0.99 -8.63 -28.55
N VAL A 79 0.60 -9.88 -28.78
CA VAL A 79 -0.47 -10.54 -28.01
C VAL A 79 -0.05 -11.92 -27.52
N ASN A 80 -0.25 -12.21 -26.23
CA ASN A 80 0.05 -13.51 -25.63
C ASN A 80 1.52 -13.94 -25.88
N CYS A 81 2.45 -13.00 -26.06
CA CYS A 81 3.86 -13.27 -26.33
C CYS A 81 4.64 -13.46 -25.02
N GLU A 82 5.86 -14.00 -25.13
CA GLU A 82 6.76 -14.11 -23.99
C GLU A 82 8.16 -13.66 -24.37
N PHE A 83 8.78 -12.88 -23.51
CA PHE A 83 10.16 -12.42 -23.60
C PHE A 83 10.93 -13.03 -22.43
N ASP A 84 11.97 -13.79 -22.76
CA ASP A 84 12.75 -14.61 -21.83
C ASP A 84 14.25 -14.41 -22.14
N PHE A 85 15.09 -14.78 -21.18
CA PHE A 85 16.54 -14.81 -21.34
C PHE A 85 17.00 -16.27 -21.46
N ASP A 86 18.20 -16.48 -21.98
CA ASP A 86 18.75 -17.84 -22.11
C ASP A 86 19.42 -18.36 -20.83
N ALA A 87 19.98 -19.57 -20.88
CA ALA A 87 20.64 -20.17 -19.71
C ALA A 87 21.94 -19.45 -19.29
N THR A 88 22.43 -18.50 -20.08
CA THR A 88 23.62 -17.70 -19.80
C THR A 88 23.33 -16.31 -19.24
N ALA A 89 22.05 -16.01 -18.97
CA ALA A 89 21.58 -14.72 -18.49
C ALA A 89 21.81 -13.57 -19.48
N ASP A 90 21.74 -13.88 -20.78
CA ASP A 90 21.72 -12.85 -21.81
C ASP A 90 20.31 -12.24 -21.92
N ASP A 91 20.20 -10.94 -21.65
CA ASP A 91 18.93 -10.21 -21.63
C ASP A 91 18.76 -9.23 -22.80
N PHE A 92 17.52 -8.78 -22.98
CA PHE A 92 17.20 -7.61 -23.79
C PHE A 92 17.52 -6.33 -23.01
N ILE A 93 17.97 -5.25 -23.64
CA ILE A 93 17.95 -3.93 -23.01
C ILE A 93 16.51 -3.41 -23.01
N THR A 94 15.92 -3.34 -24.20
CA THR A 94 14.51 -3.01 -24.40
C THR A 94 13.80 -4.20 -25.04
N ALA A 95 12.83 -4.82 -24.37
CA ALA A 95 12.15 -5.98 -24.97
C ALA A 95 11.19 -5.57 -26.11
N ILE A 96 10.43 -4.48 -25.91
CA ILE A 96 9.58 -3.87 -26.93
C ILE A 96 9.82 -2.35 -26.91
N ASP A 97 10.21 -1.79 -28.06
CA ASP A 97 10.29 -0.35 -28.29
C ASP A 97 9.09 0.08 -29.15
N ILE A 98 8.32 1.04 -28.67
CA ILE A 98 7.19 1.65 -29.37
C ILE A 98 7.53 3.13 -29.54
N ASP A 99 8.01 3.48 -30.73
CA ASP A 99 8.55 4.80 -31.04
C ASP A 99 7.76 5.46 -32.18
N ALA A 100 7.28 6.68 -31.95
CA ALA A 100 6.66 7.54 -32.96
C ALA A 100 5.44 6.91 -33.69
N VAL A 101 4.59 6.17 -32.97
CA VAL A 101 3.42 5.48 -33.52
C VAL A 101 2.17 5.63 -32.66
N ASP A 102 0.99 5.49 -33.29
CA ASP A 102 -0.28 5.56 -32.58
C ASP A 102 -0.94 4.18 -32.44
N ARG A 103 -1.73 4.00 -31.37
CA ARG A 103 -2.65 2.85 -31.18
C ARG A 103 -1.94 1.49 -31.22
N ALA A 104 -0.66 1.44 -30.85
CA ALA A 104 0.03 0.17 -30.64
C ALA A 104 -0.49 -0.50 -29.35
N ALA A 105 -0.48 -1.83 -29.31
CA ALA A 105 -0.98 -2.57 -28.17
C ALA A 105 -0.08 -3.74 -27.77
N VAL A 106 0.19 -3.87 -26.47
CA VAL A 106 0.88 -5.01 -25.87
C VAL A 106 -0.04 -5.65 -24.84
N ILE A 107 -0.50 -6.87 -25.14
CA ILE A 107 -1.64 -7.49 -24.45
C ILE A 107 -1.31 -8.91 -23.99
N ASN A 108 -1.52 -9.20 -22.71
CA ASN A 108 -1.36 -10.54 -22.12
C ASN A 108 0.03 -11.17 -22.36
N CYS A 109 1.06 -10.34 -22.50
CA CYS A 109 2.43 -10.79 -22.67
C CYS A 109 3.10 -11.06 -21.32
N ARG A 110 4.18 -11.86 -21.35
CA ARG A 110 5.01 -12.16 -20.18
C ARG A 110 6.44 -11.71 -20.43
N PHE A 111 7.01 -10.96 -19.50
CA PHE A 111 8.38 -10.44 -19.55
C PHE A 111 9.16 -10.97 -18.36
N ILE A 112 10.32 -11.57 -18.65
CA ILE A 112 11.16 -12.22 -17.65
C ILE A 112 12.57 -11.69 -17.87
N ALA A 113 13.09 -10.95 -16.89
CA ALA A 113 14.48 -10.51 -16.84
C ALA A 113 15.26 -11.35 -15.80
N GLU A 114 16.59 -11.37 -15.88
CA GLU A 114 17.43 -11.92 -14.82
C GLU A 114 17.12 -11.28 -13.45
N ASN A 115 17.30 -12.03 -12.36
CA ASN A 115 17.12 -11.56 -10.99
C ASN A 115 18.48 -11.41 -10.26
N GLY A 116 18.66 -10.32 -9.52
CA GLY A 116 19.85 -10.02 -8.72
C GLY A 116 21.00 -9.37 -9.50
N THR A 117 20.85 -9.18 -10.80
CA THR A 117 21.73 -8.40 -11.69
C THR A 117 20.81 -7.62 -12.64
N ALA A 118 21.21 -6.40 -13.01
CA ALA A 118 20.52 -5.60 -14.01
C ALA A 118 20.40 -6.37 -15.33
N GLY A 119 19.26 -7.04 -15.55
CA GLY A 119 18.97 -7.85 -16.73
C GLY A 119 18.50 -6.97 -17.87
N MET A 120 17.22 -6.56 -17.81
CA MET A 120 16.65 -5.60 -18.76
C MET A 120 16.80 -4.15 -18.26
N ALA A 121 16.84 -3.19 -19.17
CA ALA A 121 16.63 -1.79 -18.78
C ALA A 121 15.12 -1.53 -18.63
N GLU A 122 14.38 -1.83 -19.69
CA GLU A 122 12.92 -1.77 -19.70
C GLU A 122 12.27 -2.86 -20.54
N ALA A 123 11.14 -3.38 -20.07
CA ALA A 123 10.41 -4.37 -20.85
C ALA A 123 9.59 -3.71 -21.98
N ILE A 124 8.97 -2.57 -21.71
CA ILE A 124 8.21 -1.82 -22.71
C ILE A 124 8.59 -0.35 -22.61
N ARG A 125 9.06 0.21 -23.73
CA ARG A 125 9.35 1.62 -23.91
C ARG A 125 8.29 2.27 -24.78
N LEU A 126 7.86 3.47 -24.38
CA LEU A 126 6.96 4.35 -25.13
C LEU A 126 7.67 5.69 -25.33
N ASP A 127 7.96 6.03 -26.58
CA ASP A 127 8.55 7.31 -26.99
C ASP A 127 7.68 7.91 -28.10
N THR A 128 7.07 9.07 -27.84
CA THR A 128 6.18 9.71 -28.84
C THR A 128 5.06 8.77 -29.35
N ALA A 129 4.47 7.97 -28.45
CA ALA A 129 3.57 6.88 -28.82
C ALA A 129 2.14 7.05 -28.28
N ASP A 130 1.26 7.66 -29.06
CA ASP A 130 -0.07 8.08 -28.60
C ASP A 130 -1.11 6.95 -28.65
N GLU A 131 -2.13 7.04 -27.79
CA GLU A 131 -3.28 6.12 -27.75
C GLU A 131 -2.90 4.64 -27.57
N CYS A 132 -1.68 4.37 -27.06
CA CYS A 132 -1.17 3.02 -26.90
C CYS A 132 -1.78 2.29 -25.70
N GLN A 133 -1.87 0.97 -25.80
CA GLN A 133 -2.52 0.12 -24.80
C GLN A 133 -1.58 -0.96 -24.25
N ILE A 134 -1.28 -0.91 -22.95
CA ILE A 134 -0.47 -1.91 -22.25
C ILE A 134 -1.34 -2.61 -21.21
N ILE A 135 -1.86 -3.80 -21.56
CA ILE A 135 -2.97 -4.44 -20.83
C ILE A 135 -2.67 -5.89 -20.45
N GLY A 136 -2.90 -6.25 -19.18
CA GLY A 136 -2.93 -7.65 -18.76
C GLY A 136 -1.57 -8.36 -18.78
N ASN A 137 -0.47 -7.61 -18.86
CA ASN A 137 0.87 -8.16 -18.99
C ASN A 137 1.45 -8.56 -17.62
N GLN A 138 2.39 -9.51 -17.63
CA GLN A 138 3.11 -9.98 -16.44
C GLN A 138 4.60 -9.66 -16.56
N PHE A 139 5.18 -9.06 -15.54
CA PHE A 139 6.59 -8.69 -15.50
C PHE A 139 7.25 -9.29 -14.26
N THR A 140 8.42 -9.91 -14.45
CA THR A 140 9.23 -10.50 -13.38
C THR A 140 10.72 -10.34 -13.69
N GLY A 141 11.54 -10.04 -12.68
CA GLY A 141 12.99 -9.90 -12.80
C GLY A 141 13.45 -8.48 -12.48
N ASP A 142 14.71 -8.18 -12.79
CA ASP A 142 15.30 -6.86 -12.56
C ASP A 142 15.29 -6.05 -13.85
N MET A 143 14.52 -4.96 -13.83
CA MET A 143 14.45 -3.97 -14.92
C MET A 143 14.96 -2.62 -14.39
N THR A 144 16.09 -2.14 -14.91
CA THR A 144 16.81 -1.02 -14.30
C THR A 144 16.04 0.29 -14.30
N ASP A 145 15.29 0.52 -15.36
CA ASP A 145 14.63 1.79 -15.67
C ASP A 145 13.11 1.67 -15.49
N GLY A 146 12.56 0.46 -15.61
CA GLY A 146 11.19 0.12 -15.22
C GLY A 146 10.60 -1.05 -15.99
N CYS A 147 9.46 -1.58 -15.55
CA CYS A 147 8.70 -2.54 -16.37
C CYS A 147 8.12 -1.85 -17.60
N ILE A 148 7.56 -0.66 -17.41
CA ILE A 148 7.02 0.18 -18.50
C ILE A 148 7.61 1.57 -18.32
N VAL A 149 8.27 2.08 -19.35
CA VAL A 149 8.93 3.38 -19.33
C VAL A 149 8.33 4.26 -20.43
N LEU A 150 7.84 5.43 -20.04
CA LEU A 150 7.44 6.51 -20.93
C LEU A 150 8.54 7.56 -20.89
N GLU A 151 9.30 7.68 -21.96
CA GLU A 151 10.48 8.54 -22.05
C GLU A 151 10.72 9.09 -23.47
N GLY A 152 11.85 9.77 -23.71
CA GLY A 152 12.11 10.47 -24.97
C GLY A 152 11.23 11.71 -25.12
N ALA A 153 10.12 11.59 -25.84
CA ALA A 153 9.05 12.58 -25.90
C ALA A 153 7.71 12.03 -25.36
N ALA A 154 6.86 12.95 -24.91
CA ALA A 154 5.57 12.61 -24.30
C ALA A 154 4.71 11.75 -25.24
N SER A 155 4.09 10.73 -24.65
CA SER A 155 3.07 9.87 -25.25
C SER A 155 1.73 10.20 -24.62
N ASP A 156 0.72 10.54 -25.42
CA ASP A 156 -0.56 11.02 -24.94
C ASP A 156 -1.66 9.96 -25.01
N SER A 157 -2.62 10.05 -24.08
CA SER A 157 -3.78 9.14 -24.02
C SER A 157 -3.45 7.65 -23.90
N VAL A 158 -2.31 7.30 -23.28
CA VAL A 158 -1.89 5.90 -23.06
C VAL A 158 -2.78 5.22 -22.02
N GLU A 159 -3.20 3.97 -22.26
CA GLU A 159 -3.90 3.14 -21.28
C GLU A 159 -2.99 2.02 -20.74
N ILE A 160 -2.65 2.08 -19.46
CA ILE A 160 -1.86 1.04 -18.77
C ILE A 160 -2.71 0.42 -17.68
N ARG A 161 -3.16 -0.82 -17.86
CA ARG A 161 -4.06 -1.47 -16.89
C ARG A 161 -3.97 -2.97 -16.77
N ASP A 162 -4.46 -3.47 -15.65
CA ASP A 162 -4.57 -4.91 -15.36
C ASP A 162 -3.22 -5.65 -15.44
N ASN A 163 -2.10 -4.94 -15.36
CA ASN A 163 -0.77 -5.52 -15.43
C ASN A 163 -0.30 -5.95 -14.04
N ARG A 164 0.46 -7.05 -13.97
CA ARG A 164 1.10 -7.54 -12.75
C ARG A 164 2.61 -7.41 -12.87
N MET A 165 3.20 -6.55 -12.06
CA MET A 165 4.62 -6.23 -12.08
C MET A 165 5.28 -6.70 -10.80
N TRP A 166 6.36 -7.45 -10.96
CA TRP A 166 7.37 -7.63 -9.93
C TRP A 166 8.71 -7.20 -10.53
N ASN A 167 9.26 -6.10 -10.03
CA ASN A 167 10.59 -5.61 -10.42
C ASN A 167 11.54 -5.67 -9.22
N GLY A 168 12.59 -6.49 -9.30
CA GLY A 168 13.57 -6.63 -8.23
C GLY A 168 14.64 -5.52 -8.19
N HIS A 169 14.68 -4.65 -9.20
CA HIS A 169 15.66 -3.58 -9.23
C HIS A 169 15.39 -2.47 -8.19
N ALA A 170 16.45 -2.00 -7.52
CA ALA A 170 16.34 -1.05 -6.42
C ALA A 170 15.88 0.37 -6.85
N ASN A 171 16.15 0.77 -8.09
CA ASN A 171 16.01 2.16 -8.55
C ASN A 171 14.75 2.42 -9.38
N ALA A 172 14.06 1.38 -9.87
CA ALA A 172 12.84 1.49 -10.65
C ALA A 172 11.88 0.36 -10.29
N ARG A 173 10.57 0.67 -10.14
CA ARG A 173 9.64 -0.22 -9.41
C ARG A 173 8.44 -0.72 -10.22
N GLY A 174 8.24 -0.25 -11.45
CA GLY A 174 7.09 -0.64 -12.27
C GLY A 174 6.89 0.29 -13.47
N ILE A 175 5.99 1.27 -13.33
CA ILE A 175 5.70 2.25 -14.41
C ILE A 175 6.47 3.54 -14.12
N VAL A 176 7.24 4.02 -15.10
CA VAL A 176 8.01 5.26 -15.02
C VAL A 176 7.57 6.20 -16.13
N ASN A 177 7.21 7.43 -15.78
CA ASN A 177 6.88 8.50 -16.73
C ASN A 177 7.84 9.66 -16.49
N SER A 178 8.81 9.83 -17.39
CA SER A 178 9.89 10.82 -17.25
C SER A 178 9.69 12.07 -18.12
N VAL A 179 8.69 12.06 -19.01
CA VAL A 179 8.52 13.07 -20.08
C VAL A 179 7.14 13.76 -20.07
N GLY A 180 6.30 13.47 -19.09
CA GLY A 180 4.99 14.14 -18.94
C GLY A 180 3.89 13.56 -19.81
N SER A 181 4.03 12.29 -20.22
CA SER A 181 3.02 11.52 -20.94
C SER A 181 1.67 11.51 -20.19
N THR A 182 0.56 11.49 -20.93
CA THR A 182 -0.80 11.54 -20.37
C THR A 182 -1.57 10.25 -20.63
N GLY A 183 -2.64 10.00 -19.86
CA GLY A 183 -3.47 8.81 -20.04
C GLY A 183 -4.14 8.27 -18.78
N ILE A 184 -4.46 6.98 -18.81
CA ILE A 184 -5.16 6.26 -17.74
C ILE A 184 -4.28 5.11 -17.24
N ILE A 185 -3.95 5.13 -15.94
CA ILE A 185 -3.26 4.03 -15.26
C ILE A 185 -4.20 3.50 -14.17
N ARG A 186 -4.66 2.25 -14.30
CA ARG A 186 -5.62 1.65 -13.34
C ARG A 186 -5.43 0.15 -13.19
N ASP A 187 -5.86 -0.40 -12.06
CA ASP A 187 -5.96 -1.85 -11.83
C ASP A 187 -4.64 -2.64 -12.02
N ASN A 188 -3.49 -1.96 -11.94
CA ASN A 188 -2.19 -2.59 -11.98
C ASN A 188 -1.78 -3.05 -10.58
N THR A 189 -1.14 -4.21 -10.48
CA THR A 189 -0.50 -4.71 -9.26
C THR A 189 1.01 -4.51 -9.37
N LEU A 190 1.60 -3.76 -8.44
CA LEU A 190 3.03 -3.51 -8.39
C LEU A 190 3.59 -4.10 -7.11
N SER A 191 4.61 -4.94 -7.26
CA SER A 191 5.46 -5.44 -6.18
C SER A 191 6.91 -5.22 -6.59
N TYR A 192 7.79 -5.07 -5.62
CA TYR A 192 9.21 -4.87 -5.86
C TYR A 192 10.04 -5.60 -4.81
N GLU A 193 11.31 -5.87 -5.11
CA GLU A 193 12.22 -6.39 -4.09
C GLU A 193 12.60 -5.25 -3.13
N ASP A 194 12.08 -5.33 -1.90
CA ASP A 194 12.64 -4.62 -0.74
C ASP A 194 13.16 -5.68 0.24
N GLY A 195 14.13 -6.49 -0.20
CA GLY A 195 14.81 -7.50 0.61
C GLY A 195 13.97 -8.57 1.35
N GLN A 196 12.62 -8.53 1.37
CA GLN A 196 11.73 -9.29 2.28
C GLN A 196 10.25 -9.41 1.78
N ALA A 197 9.92 -9.11 0.52
CA ALA A 197 8.53 -8.76 0.17
C ALA A 197 7.48 -9.90 0.07
N MET A 198 7.85 -11.18 -0.15
CA MET A 198 6.83 -12.25 -0.32
C MET A 198 6.73 -13.26 0.83
N ALA A 199 7.74 -13.35 1.70
CA ALA A 199 7.72 -14.28 2.84
C ALA A 199 6.95 -13.76 4.06
N GLN A 200 6.69 -12.45 4.15
CA GLN A 200 6.04 -11.83 5.32
C GLN A 200 4.59 -11.39 5.13
N GLN A 201 4.03 -11.43 3.91
CA GLN A 201 2.68 -10.88 3.66
C GLN A 201 1.53 -11.85 3.95
N LEU A 202 1.77 -13.15 4.14
CA LEU A 202 0.69 -14.11 4.39
C LEU A 202 0.65 -14.66 5.82
N LEU A 203 1.76 -14.61 6.58
CA LEU A 203 1.79 -14.90 8.01
C LEU A 203 3.00 -14.19 8.65
N ALA A 204 2.73 -13.14 9.43
CA ALA A 204 3.61 -12.56 10.46
C ALA A 204 5.07 -12.21 10.10
N THR A 205 5.43 -10.93 10.02
CA THR A 205 6.51 -10.30 10.84
C THR A 205 6.70 -8.82 10.48
N THR A 206 6.20 -7.91 11.32
CA THR A 206 6.74 -6.54 11.41
C THR A 206 8.13 -6.61 12.04
N SER A 207 9.20 -6.44 11.25
CA SER A 207 10.53 -6.14 11.79
C SER A 207 10.97 -4.70 11.47
N GLY A 208 10.02 -3.77 11.53
CA GLY A 208 10.29 -2.41 11.94
C GLY A 208 9.53 -2.18 13.24
N SER A 209 10.21 -1.74 14.30
CA SER A 209 9.63 -1.39 15.60
C SER A 209 8.62 -0.25 15.47
N THR A 210 7.46 -0.55 14.90
CA THR A 210 6.39 0.40 14.61
C THR A 210 5.24 0.09 15.54
N LEU A 211 4.86 1.08 16.35
CA LEU A 211 3.67 1.00 17.18
C LEU A 211 2.45 0.96 16.27
N ASN A 212 1.71 -0.15 16.30
CA ASN A 212 0.47 -0.29 15.56
C ASN A 212 -0.67 0.43 16.31
N TRP A 213 -0.94 1.67 15.93
CA TRP A 213 -1.93 2.52 16.61
C TRP A 213 -3.36 2.02 16.38
N GLN A 214 -4.08 1.85 17.47
CA GLN A 214 -5.48 1.45 17.57
C GLN A 214 -6.27 2.53 18.31
N ILE A 215 -7.59 2.50 18.19
CA ILE A 215 -8.51 3.33 18.97
C ILE A 215 -9.56 2.46 19.65
N THR A 216 -9.70 2.60 20.96
CA THR A 216 -10.77 1.96 21.74
C THR A 216 -11.67 3.04 22.32
N ALA A 217 -12.98 2.84 22.21
CA ALA A 217 -13.99 3.72 22.78
C ALA A 217 -14.68 3.03 23.95
N HIS A 218 -15.01 3.78 25.00
CA HIS A 218 -15.86 3.35 26.10
C HIS A 218 -17.06 4.30 26.20
N ARG A 219 -18.25 3.72 26.27
CA ARG A 219 -19.50 4.44 26.51
C ARG A 219 -19.82 4.29 27.99
N SER A 220 -19.56 5.33 28.78
CA SER A 220 -19.75 5.24 30.23
C SER A 220 -21.24 5.18 30.59
N SER A 221 -21.55 4.57 31.72
CA SER A 221 -22.86 4.72 32.35
C SER A 221 -23.11 6.18 32.71
N VAL A 222 -24.37 6.53 32.89
CA VAL A 222 -24.76 7.86 33.37
C VAL A 222 -24.19 8.06 34.78
N PHE A 223 -23.65 9.23 35.06
CA PHE A 223 -23.29 9.61 36.43
C PHE A 223 -24.56 9.63 37.28
N ASP A 224 -24.56 8.91 38.39
CA ASP A 224 -25.64 8.90 39.38
C ASP A 224 -25.03 8.83 40.79
N GLY A 225 -24.01 9.65 41.05
CA GLY A 225 -23.28 9.63 42.31
C GLY A 225 -24.12 9.96 43.54
N GLY A 226 -25.37 10.41 43.38
CA GLY A 226 -26.32 10.52 44.49
C GLY A 226 -26.80 9.16 45.02
N THR A 227 -26.65 8.10 44.21
CA THR A 227 -26.97 6.71 44.54
C THR A 227 -25.71 6.01 45.04
N GLY A 228 -25.86 5.23 46.13
CA GLY A 228 -24.75 4.50 46.73
C GLY A 228 -24.11 3.52 45.75
N ASP A 229 -22.79 3.56 45.70
CA ASP A 229 -21.92 2.76 44.83
C ASP A 229 -22.15 2.93 43.32
N SER A 230 -22.99 3.87 42.88
CA SER A 230 -23.17 4.17 41.45
C SER A 230 -22.02 5.01 40.89
N HIS A 231 -21.92 5.07 39.56
CA HIS A 231 -20.91 5.87 38.86
C HIS A 231 -20.99 7.34 39.30
N GLY A 232 -19.85 7.90 39.76
CA GLY A 232 -19.76 9.25 40.31
C GLY A 232 -20.00 9.39 41.81
N ASN A 233 -20.26 8.30 42.55
CA ASN A 233 -20.37 8.34 44.01
C ASN A 233 -18.96 8.34 44.61
N ASP A 234 -18.48 9.51 45.05
CA ASP A 234 -17.17 9.68 45.70
C ASP A 234 -17.08 8.75 46.91
N THR A 235 -15.97 8.02 47.03
CA THR A 235 -15.72 6.99 48.05
C THR A 235 -16.65 5.76 48.00
N GLY A 236 -17.48 5.63 46.98
CA GLY A 236 -18.29 4.45 46.70
C GLY A 236 -17.46 3.24 46.25
N ALA A 237 -18.04 2.05 46.28
CA ALA A 237 -17.36 0.81 45.88
C ALA A 237 -16.91 0.78 44.41
N ASN A 238 -17.57 1.55 43.54
CA ASN A 238 -17.23 1.73 42.14
C ASN A 238 -16.43 3.02 41.86
N ASP A 239 -15.91 3.68 42.90
CA ASP A 239 -14.96 4.79 42.77
C ASP A 239 -13.55 4.29 43.20
N PRO A 240 -12.58 4.23 42.27
CA PRO A 240 -12.64 4.76 40.91
C PRO A 240 -13.38 3.83 39.92
N TYR A 241 -14.02 4.43 38.91
CA TYR A 241 -14.78 3.74 37.86
C TYR A 241 -13.85 3.29 36.72
N THR A 242 -13.83 1.99 36.42
CA THR A 242 -12.99 1.46 35.34
C THR A 242 -13.57 1.77 33.97
N ILE A 243 -12.80 2.49 33.14
CA ILE A 243 -13.18 2.87 31.77
C ILE A 243 -12.64 1.82 30.77
N PHE A 244 -11.37 1.43 30.92
CA PHE A 244 -10.74 0.46 30.06
C PHE A 244 -9.98 -0.60 30.85
N THR A 245 -10.17 -1.86 30.46
CA THR A 245 -9.34 -2.96 30.95
C THR A 245 -8.09 -3.07 30.08
N VAL A 246 -6.92 -3.08 30.72
CA VAL A 246 -5.63 -3.15 30.04
C VAL A 246 -5.00 -4.52 30.29
N THR A 247 -4.40 -5.12 29.26
CA THR A 247 -3.60 -6.34 29.37
C THR A 247 -2.23 -6.07 28.80
N GLY A 248 -1.19 -6.50 29.51
CA GLY A 248 0.21 -6.33 29.11
C GLY A 248 0.67 -4.87 29.10
N ASP A 249 1.80 -4.63 28.43
CA ASP A 249 2.38 -3.30 28.27
C ASP A 249 1.82 -2.56 27.04
N VAL A 250 1.37 -1.31 27.22
CA VAL A 250 0.79 -0.49 26.15
C VAL A 250 1.36 0.93 26.12
N ILE A 251 1.39 1.51 24.92
CA ILE A 251 1.70 2.91 24.70
C ILE A 251 0.42 3.67 24.37
N ILE A 252 0.14 4.75 25.09
CA ILE A 252 -0.98 5.66 24.82
C ILE A 252 -0.45 6.93 24.16
N LYS A 253 -1.05 7.27 23.03
CA LYS A 253 -0.78 8.51 22.30
C LYS A 253 -1.72 9.64 22.73
N ALA A 254 -2.97 9.29 23.03
CA ALA A 254 -3.97 10.25 23.48
C ALA A 254 -5.15 9.56 24.15
N ILE A 255 -5.78 10.27 25.07
CA ILE A 255 -7.07 9.93 25.67
C ILE A 255 -7.87 11.21 25.89
N TRP A 256 -9.18 11.14 25.69
CA TRP A 256 -10.09 12.27 25.88
C TRP A 256 -11.52 11.78 26.16
N GLY A 257 -12.31 12.66 26.76
CA GLY A 257 -13.75 12.48 26.96
C GLY A 257 -14.56 13.37 26.01
N ILE A 258 -15.73 12.88 25.60
CA ILE A 258 -16.78 13.67 24.94
C ILE A 258 -17.97 13.72 25.90
N CYS A 259 -18.29 14.93 26.37
CA CYS A 259 -19.44 15.12 27.25
C CYS A 259 -20.72 15.13 26.42
N ASN A 260 -21.56 14.11 26.62
CA ASN A 260 -22.85 13.96 25.94
C ASN A 260 -24.01 14.59 26.71
N THR A 261 -23.82 14.83 28.01
CA THR A 261 -24.80 15.45 28.90
C THR A 261 -24.02 16.13 30.01
N THR A 262 -24.28 17.43 30.20
CA THR A 262 -23.64 18.27 31.21
C THR A 262 -23.51 17.53 32.54
N LEU A 263 -22.29 17.47 33.06
CA LEU A 263 -22.07 16.89 34.37
C LEU A 263 -22.59 17.82 35.47
N VAL A 264 -23.02 17.23 36.59
CA VAL A 264 -23.65 17.98 37.68
C VAL A 264 -23.04 17.63 39.03
N SER A 265 -22.37 18.61 39.62
CA SER A 265 -22.00 18.61 41.03
C SER A 265 -21.89 20.04 41.55
N ALA A 266 -21.89 20.21 42.88
CA ALA A 266 -21.64 21.50 43.51
C ALA A 266 -20.15 21.81 43.66
N THR A 267 -19.30 20.78 43.83
CA THR A 267 -17.85 20.93 44.10
C THR A 267 -17.03 19.68 43.73
N ALA A 268 -17.59 18.73 42.96
CA ALA A 268 -16.85 17.51 42.61
C ALA A 268 -15.81 17.81 41.53
N GLN A 269 -14.73 17.04 41.58
CA GLN A 269 -13.74 17.00 40.52
C GLN A 269 -13.65 15.60 39.93
N ILE A 270 -13.31 15.49 38.65
CA ILE A 270 -12.98 14.20 38.01
C ILE A 270 -11.59 14.22 37.40
N SER A 271 -10.98 13.04 37.33
CA SER A 271 -9.67 12.84 36.67
C SER A 271 -9.59 11.44 36.05
N VAL A 272 -8.67 11.27 35.10
CA VAL A 272 -8.42 9.96 34.47
C VAL A 272 -6.95 9.59 34.63
N GLY A 273 -6.72 8.35 35.02
CA GLY A 273 -5.40 7.83 35.28
C GLY A 273 -5.40 6.34 35.52
N VAL A 274 -4.48 5.89 36.36
CA VAL A 274 -4.36 4.49 36.79
C VAL A 274 -4.30 4.45 38.31
N THR A 275 -4.53 3.28 38.90
CA THR A 275 -4.38 3.08 40.34
C THR A 275 -2.99 3.56 40.82
N GLY A 276 -2.97 4.46 41.80
CA GLY A 276 -1.75 5.07 42.34
C GLY A 276 -1.28 6.36 41.62
N ASN A 277 -1.86 6.71 40.48
CA ASN A 277 -1.64 7.99 39.79
C ASN A 277 -2.90 8.43 39.03
N LEU A 278 -3.88 8.93 39.79
CA LEU A 278 -5.27 9.11 39.34
C LEU A 278 -5.46 10.20 38.26
N ALA A 279 -4.51 11.13 38.13
CA ALA A 279 -4.56 12.24 37.18
C ALA A 279 -3.43 12.17 36.13
N ALA A 280 -2.85 10.98 35.92
CA ALA A 280 -1.71 10.77 35.02
C ALA A 280 -2.04 11.03 33.55
N LEU A 281 -3.28 10.76 33.14
CA LEU A 281 -3.72 10.74 31.75
C LEU A 281 -4.56 11.97 31.41
N LEU A 282 -5.54 12.30 32.26
CA LEU A 282 -6.27 13.56 32.25
C LEU A 282 -6.20 14.18 33.65
N ALA A 283 -5.72 15.42 33.71
CA ALA A 283 -5.63 16.17 34.95
C ALA A 283 -7.02 16.40 35.58
N LEU A 284 -7.03 16.67 36.90
CA LEU A 284 -8.26 17.01 37.62
C LEU A 284 -8.99 18.18 36.97
N GLU A 285 -10.31 18.06 36.88
CA GLU A 285 -11.21 19.08 36.39
C GLU A 285 -12.44 19.25 37.30
N GLU A 286 -12.91 20.48 37.46
CA GLU A 286 -14.19 20.75 38.11
C GLU A 286 -15.38 20.24 37.28
N VAL A 287 -16.28 19.47 37.90
CA VAL A 287 -17.39 18.82 37.21
C VAL A 287 -18.35 19.81 36.56
N ASP A 288 -18.57 20.98 37.17
CA ASP A 288 -19.47 22.01 36.65
C ASP A 288 -18.90 22.78 35.44
N GLU A 289 -17.62 22.59 35.11
CA GLU A 289 -16.99 23.11 33.90
C GLU A 289 -17.11 22.16 32.70
N ILE A 290 -17.52 20.90 32.91
CA ILE A 290 -17.70 19.90 31.85
C ILE A 290 -19.16 19.87 31.38
N LEU A 291 -19.44 20.70 30.38
CA LEU A 291 -20.79 20.89 29.83
C LEU A 291 -21.04 20.01 28.59
N ASP A 292 -22.31 19.78 28.27
CA ASP A 292 -22.72 19.11 27.03
C ASP A 292 -22.00 19.70 25.80
N GLY A 293 -21.45 18.82 24.96
CA GLY A 293 -20.66 19.17 23.77
C GLY A 293 -19.22 19.59 24.05
N ASN A 294 -18.75 19.53 25.31
CA ASN A 294 -17.35 19.76 25.64
C ASN A 294 -16.50 18.54 25.29
N VAL A 295 -15.26 18.82 24.88
CA VAL A 295 -14.20 17.82 24.75
C VAL A 295 -13.30 17.93 25.98
N TYR A 296 -13.30 16.88 26.81
CA TYR A 296 -12.47 16.77 27.99
C TYR A 296 -11.08 16.26 27.63
N VAL A 297 -10.07 17.13 27.68
CA VAL A 297 -8.69 16.81 27.28
C VAL A 297 -7.63 17.12 28.34
N SER A 298 -7.94 17.93 29.36
CA SER A 298 -7.08 18.28 30.52
C SER A 298 -7.85 19.25 31.43
N ALA A 299 -7.17 19.92 32.38
CA ALA A 299 -7.65 21.01 33.26
C ALA A 299 -8.21 22.28 32.53
N THR A 300 -8.55 22.17 31.24
CA THR A 300 -9.09 23.25 30.39
C THR A 300 -9.84 22.62 29.21
N GLN A 301 -11.15 22.55 29.31
CA GLN A 301 -12.07 21.94 28.36
C GLN A 301 -12.25 22.89 27.21
N ALA A 302 -12.52 22.33 26.03
CA ALA A 302 -12.90 23.13 24.89
C ALA A 302 -14.31 22.76 24.44
N VAL A 303 -15.08 23.79 24.12
CA VAL A 303 -16.42 23.64 23.56
C VAL A 303 -16.29 23.18 22.10
N GLY A 304 -16.84 22.00 21.79
CA GLY A 304 -16.94 21.44 20.44
C GLY A 304 -15.64 20.88 19.84
N VAL A 305 -14.49 21.52 20.05
CA VAL A 305 -13.21 21.07 19.50
C VAL A 305 -12.05 21.37 20.45
N ALA A 306 -11.25 20.34 20.75
CA ALA A 306 -10.01 20.46 21.48
C ALA A 306 -8.85 19.87 20.67
N ASN A 307 -7.64 20.38 20.89
CA ASN A 307 -6.45 19.67 20.47
C ASN A 307 -6.21 18.49 21.43
N VAL A 308 -6.43 17.28 20.93
CA VAL A 308 -6.21 16.03 21.67
C VAL A 308 -4.71 15.67 21.73
N ALA A 309 -3.86 16.35 20.96
CA ALA A 309 -2.42 16.06 20.81
C ALA A 309 -1.49 16.89 21.72
N GLY A 310 -1.95 17.34 22.89
CA GLY A 310 -1.19 18.23 23.77
C GLY A 310 -0.65 17.55 25.03
N SER A 311 0.40 16.74 24.93
CA SER A 311 1.67 17.15 25.58
C SER A 311 2.92 16.58 24.90
N GLY A 312 2.84 16.04 23.68
CA GLY A 312 4.01 15.46 22.99
C GLY A 312 4.67 14.25 23.68
N ALA A 313 4.22 13.86 24.88
CA ALA A 313 4.67 12.68 25.59
C ALA A 313 3.71 11.52 25.28
N MET A 314 4.28 10.40 24.86
CA MET A 314 3.57 9.13 24.89
C MET A 314 3.56 8.63 26.33
N PHE A 315 2.43 8.10 26.79
CA PHE A 315 2.35 7.45 28.09
C PHE A 315 2.59 5.95 27.92
N ALA A 316 3.34 5.36 28.84
CA ALA A 316 3.42 3.91 28.95
C ALA A 316 2.57 3.48 30.15
N ILE A 317 1.71 2.51 29.93
CA ILE A 317 1.08 1.76 31.02
C ILE A 317 1.78 0.41 31.06
N ASN A 318 2.35 0.10 32.22
CA ASN A 318 2.99 -1.18 32.47
C ASN A 318 2.01 -2.16 33.11
N ASP A 319 2.24 -3.45 32.90
CA ASP A 319 1.68 -4.56 33.68
C ASP A 319 0.14 -4.59 33.73
N GLY A 320 -0.55 -4.14 32.68
CA GLY A 320 -2.00 -4.25 32.57
C GLY A 320 -2.80 -3.42 33.58
N LEU A 321 -2.27 -2.28 34.06
CA LEU A 321 -3.05 -1.40 34.92
C LEU A 321 -4.24 -0.78 34.16
N ASP A 322 -5.44 -1.03 34.68
CA ASP A 322 -6.68 -0.48 34.12
C ASP A 322 -6.70 1.05 34.13
N ILE A 323 -7.30 1.62 33.08
CA ILE A 323 -7.56 3.06 32.99
C ILE A 323 -8.86 3.36 33.72
N ILE A 324 -8.77 4.24 34.71
CA ILE A 324 -9.85 4.54 35.65
C ILE A 324 -10.19 6.03 35.66
N GLU A 325 -11.47 6.32 35.84
CA GLU A 325 -12.00 7.63 36.20
C GLU A 325 -12.14 7.70 37.73
N SER A 326 -11.67 8.77 38.35
CA SER A 326 -11.84 8.98 39.79
C SER A 326 -12.64 10.24 40.04
N THR A 327 -13.63 10.13 40.93
CA THR A 327 -14.28 11.31 41.49
C THR A 327 -13.50 11.74 42.73
N VAL A 328 -13.36 13.04 42.95
CA VAL A 328 -12.71 13.61 44.13
C VAL A 328 -13.61 14.71 44.67
N THR A 329 -13.46 15.03 45.96
CA THR A 329 -14.06 16.16 46.71
C THR A 329 -15.57 16.11 46.95
N ALA A 330 -16.37 15.54 46.05
CA ALA A 330 -17.81 15.32 46.21
C ALA A 330 -18.35 14.38 45.11
N ASN A 331 -19.63 13.99 45.20
CA ASN A 331 -20.27 13.16 44.18
C ASN A 331 -20.54 13.93 42.88
N CYS A 332 -20.32 13.29 41.73
CA CYS A 332 -20.87 13.70 40.43
C CYS A 332 -22.24 13.04 40.26
N THR A 333 -23.30 13.84 40.31
CA THR A 333 -24.67 13.36 40.54
C THR A 333 -25.51 13.17 39.28
N ALA A 334 -25.06 13.71 38.15
CA ALA A 334 -25.72 13.54 36.85
C ALA A 334 -24.74 13.82 35.70
N GLY A 335 -25.12 13.39 34.49
CA GLY A 335 -24.39 13.66 33.25
C GLY A 335 -23.82 12.39 32.62
N GLN A 336 -23.11 12.53 31.51
CA GLN A 336 -22.48 11.40 30.81
C GLN A 336 -21.28 11.86 29.97
N ILE A 337 -20.18 11.10 30.05
CA ILE A 337 -18.99 11.27 29.22
C ILE A 337 -18.65 9.95 28.56
N ASP A 338 -18.33 9.98 27.27
CA ASP A 338 -17.74 8.84 26.57
C ASP A 338 -16.24 9.05 26.36
N TYR A 339 -15.47 8.00 26.59
CA TYR A 339 -14.01 8.05 26.54
C TYR A 339 -13.46 7.39 25.28
N TYR A 340 -12.38 7.95 24.77
CA TYR A 340 -11.66 7.44 23.62
C TYR A 340 -10.17 7.41 23.93
N CYS A 341 -9.51 6.29 23.62
CA CYS A 341 -8.09 6.10 23.84
C CYS A 341 -7.42 5.63 22.53
N ILE A 342 -6.41 6.38 22.08
CA ILE A 342 -5.52 5.98 20.99
C ILE A 342 -4.28 5.34 21.62
N TRP A 343 -4.04 4.07 21.32
CA TRP A 343 -3.01 3.27 21.95
C TRP A 343 -2.34 2.32 20.97
N ALA A 344 -1.23 1.71 21.36
CA ALA A 344 -0.56 0.64 20.62
C ALA A 344 -0.01 -0.40 21.59
N PRO A 345 -0.02 -1.69 21.24
CA PRO A 345 0.63 -2.71 22.05
C PRO A 345 2.15 -2.46 22.06
N ALA A 346 2.76 -2.50 23.25
CA ALA A 346 4.22 -2.47 23.39
C ALA A 346 4.81 -3.90 23.35
N GLU A 347 3.98 -4.92 23.55
CA GLU A 347 4.31 -6.34 23.47
C GLU A 347 3.19 -7.17 22.82
N ASP A 348 3.49 -8.42 22.48
CA ASP A 348 2.51 -9.33 21.88
C ASP A 348 1.40 -9.71 22.88
N GLY A 349 0.16 -9.72 22.42
CA GLY A 349 -1.01 -9.99 23.26
C GLY A 349 -1.48 -8.83 24.14
N ALA A 350 -0.76 -7.69 24.17
CA ALA A 350 -1.20 -6.52 24.91
C ALA A 350 -2.47 -5.91 24.28
N SER A 351 -3.39 -5.43 25.12
CA SER A 351 -4.65 -4.87 24.66
C SER A 351 -5.25 -3.82 25.58
N ILE A 352 -6.04 -2.92 25.00
CA ILE A 352 -7.00 -2.07 25.73
C ILE A 352 -8.40 -2.37 25.20
N ILE A 353 -9.26 -2.88 26.07
CA ILE A 353 -10.67 -3.13 25.77
C ILE A 353 -11.57 -2.24 26.63
N SER A 354 -12.75 -1.92 26.11
CA SER A 354 -13.77 -1.20 26.88
C SER A 354 -14.18 -2.04 28.09
N ALA A 355 -14.14 -1.45 29.28
CA ALA A 355 -14.63 -2.12 30.49
C ALA A 355 -16.14 -2.31 30.39
N ALA A 356 -16.64 -3.39 30.99
CA ALA A 356 -18.08 -3.59 31.11
C ALA A 356 -18.66 -2.48 32.01
N ALA A 357 -19.75 -1.84 31.59
CA ALA A 357 -20.44 -0.87 32.41
C ALA A 357 -20.87 -1.54 33.73
N THR A 358 -20.32 -1.07 34.85
CA THR A 358 -20.82 -1.44 36.18
C THR A 358 -22.13 -0.67 36.41
N THR A 359 -23.16 -1.42 36.80
CA THR A 359 -24.49 -0.90 37.18
C THR A 359 -24.49 -0.44 38.62
#